data_AF-A0A1M6ENY6-F1
#
_entry.id   AF-A0A1M6ENY6-F1
#
_cell.length_a   1.000
_cell.length_b   1.000
_cell.length_c   1.000
_cell.angle_alpha   90.00
_cell.angle_beta   90.00
_cell.angle_gamma   90.00
#
_symmetry.space_group_name_H-M   'P 1'
#
loop_
_entity.id
_entity.type
_entity.pdbx_description
1 polymer ?
#
loop_
_entity_poly.entity_id
_entity_poly.type
_entity_poly.pdbx_seq_one_letter_code
_entity_poly.pdbx_strand_id
1 'polypeptide(L)'
;MGNPMNRILKILPVFMLIILGGRAQESGPKDFIPKGYMEFETYFGDLNKDGQEDLVLLIKKTDTNNVVKNRFDKMVDRNRRGIIVLFKSKDGYRLADKNYDCFSSENEDGGVYFPPELSIDIRDGKMFIHYAHGRYGYWTYTFRYQNENFELIGFDASSNRGPIITKETSINFVAKKKLTKENTNENAEGGDEIFKETWNTIEIEKLLKLSEIKDFDELGMYHY
;
A
#
# COMPACT_ATOMS: atom_id res chain seq x y z
N MET A 1 -70.89 -42.78 41.90
CA MET A 1 -70.32 -41.59 41.22
C MET A 1 -68.86 -41.47 41.63
N GLY A 2 -67.93 -41.74 40.71
CA GLY A 2 -66.49 -41.67 40.97
C GLY A 2 -65.72 -42.25 39.78
N ASN A 3 -65.39 -41.39 38.82
CA ASN A 3 -64.79 -41.72 37.52
C ASN A 3 -63.25 -41.91 37.64
N PRO A 4 -62.60 -42.72 36.79
CA PRO A 4 -61.21 -43.09 36.97
C PRO A 4 -60.23 -42.07 36.35
N MET A 5 -59.15 -41.87 37.13
CA MET A 5 -57.78 -41.50 36.80
C MET A 5 -57.40 -41.40 35.30
N ASN A 6 -57.15 -40.18 34.81
CA ASN A 6 -56.41 -39.92 33.56
C ASN A 6 -55.03 -39.31 33.89
N ARG A 7 -53.97 -40.10 33.81
CA ARG A 7 -52.58 -39.59 33.79
C ARG A 7 -52.14 -39.44 32.33
N ILE A 8 -52.26 -38.22 31.81
CA ILE A 8 -51.69 -37.85 30.51
C ILE A 8 -50.20 -37.58 30.71
N LEU A 9 -49.37 -38.53 30.28
CA LEU A 9 -47.92 -38.37 30.18
C LEU A 9 -47.63 -37.43 28.99
N LYS A 10 -47.32 -36.16 29.27
CA LYS A 10 -46.88 -35.20 28.24
C LYS A 10 -45.42 -35.48 27.90
N ILE A 11 -45.17 -36.11 26.77
CA ILE A 11 -43.82 -36.26 26.20
C ILE A 11 -43.44 -34.89 25.62
N LEU A 12 -42.43 -34.26 26.20
CA LEU A 12 -41.85 -33.00 25.71
C LEU A 12 -40.87 -33.32 24.57
N PRO A 13 -41.04 -32.80 23.35
CA PRO A 13 -40.04 -32.99 22.30
C PRO A 13 -38.83 -32.11 22.60
N VAL A 14 -37.72 -32.73 22.99
CA VAL A 14 -36.42 -32.07 23.07
C VAL A 14 -35.93 -31.86 21.64
N PHE A 15 -36.16 -30.66 21.09
CA PHE A 15 -35.51 -30.21 19.87
C PHE A 15 -34.02 -30.01 20.18
N MET A 16 -33.20 -31.01 19.89
CA MET A 16 -31.75 -30.88 19.91
C MET A 16 -31.36 -30.03 18.69
N LEU A 17 -31.18 -28.73 18.89
CA LEU A 17 -30.59 -27.84 17.89
C LEU A 17 -29.16 -28.32 17.65
N ILE A 18 -28.94 -29.04 16.56
CA ILE A 18 -27.59 -29.31 16.07
C ILE A 18 -27.08 -27.99 15.52
N ILE A 19 -26.36 -27.25 16.36
CA ILE A 19 -25.55 -26.12 15.90
C ILE A 19 -24.42 -26.75 15.08
N LEU A 20 -24.65 -26.90 13.78
CA LEU A 20 -23.58 -27.06 12.81
C LEU A 20 -22.75 -25.78 12.89
N GLY A 21 -21.78 -25.77 13.81
CA GLY A 21 -20.68 -24.83 13.79
C GLY A 21 -19.89 -25.12 12.53
N GLY A 22 -20.33 -24.56 11.41
CA GLY A 22 -19.48 -24.42 10.25
C GLY A 22 -18.27 -23.64 10.73
N ARG A 23 -17.11 -24.30 10.81
CA ARG A 23 -15.86 -23.56 10.96
C ARG A 23 -15.80 -22.66 9.74
N ALA A 24 -15.96 -21.35 9.95
CA ALA A 24 -15.59 -20.39 8.94
C ALA A 24 -14.14 -20.73 8.55
N GLN A 25 -13.91 -21.01 7.27
CA GLN A 25 -12.57 -21.24 6.76
C GLN A 25 -11.76 -19.98 7.13
N GLU A 26 -10.76 -20.12 8.01
CA GLU A 26 -9.84 -19.03 8.28
C GLU A 26 -9.19 -18.63 6.96
N SER A 27 -9.41 -17.38 6.53
CA SER A 27 -8.83 -16.86 5.31
C SER A 27 -7.35 -16.59 5.53
N GLY A 28 -6.51 -17.35 4.82
CA GLY A 28 -5.07 -17.11 4.80
C GLY A 28 -4.75 -15.93 3.87
N PRO A 29 -3.62 -15.23 4.08
CA PRO A 29 -3.18 -14.15 3.18
C PRO A 29 -3.15 -14.54 1.69
N LYS A 30 -2.74 -15.78 1.39
CA LYS A 30 -2.61 -16.30 0.02
C LYS A 30 -3.96 -16.43 -0.69
N ASP A 31 -5.06 -16.55 0.04
CA ASP A 31 -6.41 -16.66 -0.53
C ASP A 31 -6.85 -15.36 -1.22
N PHE A 32 -6.20 -14.23 -0.89
CA PHE A 32 -6.47 -12.93 -1.49
C PHE A 32 -5.65 -12.67 -2.77
N ILE A 33 -4.63 -13.48 -3.05
CA ILE A 33 -3.77 -13.32 -4.25
C ILE A 33 -4.53 -13.85 -5.48
N PRO A 34 -4.85 -13.01 -6.47
CA PRO A 34 -5.60 -13.45 -7.64
C PRO A 34 -4.78 -14.39 -8.53
N LYS A 35 -5.47 -15.26 -9.27
CA LYS A 35 -4.84 -16.11 -10.28
C LYS A 35 -4.04 -15.26 -11.27
N GLY A 36 -2.84 -15.73 -11.61
CA GLY A 36 -1.91 -15.01 -12.49
C GLY A 36 -0.99 -14.05 -11.74
N TYR A 37 -1.06 -14.01 -10.40
CA TYR A 37 -0.14 -13.28 -9.54
C TYR A 37 0.50 -14.21 -8.52
N MET A 38 1.64 -13.78 -8.00
CA MET A 38 2.34 -14.41 -6.89
C MET A 38 2.68 -13.38 -5.82
N GLU A 39 2.86 -13.84 -4.59
CA GLU A 39 3.44 -13.05 -3.51
C GLU A 39 4.86 -12.63 -3.90
N PHE A 40 5.17 -11.34 -3.71
CA PHE A 40 6.49 -10.79 -3.95
C PHE A 40 7.16 -10.43 -2.62
N GLU A 41 6.49 -9.61 -1.80
CA GLU A 41 6.95 -9.22 -0.46
C GLU A 41 5.75 -8.99 0.48
N THR A 42 6.02 -9.02 1.79
CA THR A 42 5.00 -8.85 2.83
C THR A 42 5.44 -7.83 3.87
N TYR A 43 4.53 -6.98 4.30
CA TYR A 43 4.75 -5.94 5.28
C TYR A 43 3.66 -5.97 6.34
N PHE A 44 4.03 -5.69 7.58
CA PHE A 44 3.16 -5.83 8.74
C PHE A 44 3.10 -4.53 9.53
N GLY A 45 1.92 -4.20 10.05
CA GLY A 45 1.74 -3.08 10.95
C GLY A 45 0.28 -2.71 11.14
N ASP A 46 -0.04 -2.02 12.24
CA ASP A 46 -1.40 -1.60 12.56
C ASP A 46 -1.79 -0.37 11.71
N LEU A 47 -2.63 -0.58 10.68
CA LEU A 47 -3.05 0.45 9.73
C LEU A 47 -4.39 1.10 10.14
N ASN A 48 -5.22 0.40 10.91
CA ASN A 48 -6.54 0.85 11.32
C ASN A 48 -6.62 1.32 12.79
N LYS A 49 -5.51 1.19 13.53
CA LYS A 49 -5.33 1.56 14.94
C LYS A 49 -6.18 0.73 15.91
N ASP A 50 -6.45 -0.52 15.59
CA ASP A 50 -7.18 -1.45 16.46
C ASP A 50 -6.26 -2.27 17.40
N GLY A 51 -4.95 -2.07 17.31
CA GLY A 51 -3.94 -2.77 18.10
C GLY A 51 -3.57 -4.15 17.57
N GLN A 52 -4.11 -4.57 16.42
CA GLN A 52 -3.71 -5.77 15.71
C GLN A 52 -2.79 -5.43 14.53
N GLU A 53 -1.92 -6.38 14.21
CA GLU A 53 -0.98 -6.21 13.10
C GLU A 53 -1.66 -6.59 11.77
N ASP A 54 -1.95 -5.59 10.94
CA ASP A 54 -2.47 -5.76 9.60
C ASP A 54 -1.37 -6.22 8.63
N LEU A 55 -1.78 -6.71 7.46
CA LEU A 55 -0.87 -7.24 6.45
C LEU A 55 -1.01 -6.50 5.12
N VAL A 56 0.11 -6.10 4.56
CA VAL A 56 0.23 -5.57 3.20
C VAL A 56 1.04 -6.54 2.36
N LEU A 57 0.44 -7.03 1.27
CA LEU A 57 1.10 -7.90 0.30
C LEU A 57 1.48 -7.08 -0.92
N LEU A 58 2.77 -7.06 -1.26
CA LEU A 58 3.23 -6.73 -2.59
C LEU A 58 3.13 -8.01 -3.43
N ILE A 59 2.39 -7.95 -4.53
CA ILE A 59 2.20 -9.07 -5.46
C ILE A 59 2.83 -8.74 -6.81
N LYS A 60 3.21 -9.77 -7.57
CA LYS A 60 3.75 -9.61 -8.93
C LYS A 60 2.99 -10.49 -9.90
N LYS A 61 2.67 -9.96 -11.08
CA LYS A 61 2.04 -10.74 -12.15
C LYS A 61 3.01 -11.81 -12.66
N THR A 62 2.48 -12.89 -13.22
CA THR A 62 3.25 -14.08 -13.64
C THR A 62 3.13 -14.37 -15.15
N ASP A 63 2.88 -13.33 -15.95
CA ASP A 63 2.73 -13.48 -17.40
C ASP A 63 4.11 -13.75 -18.05
N THR A 64 4.27 -14.92 -18.64
CA THR A 64 5.51 -15.33 -19.30
C THR A 64 5.86 -14.45 -20.49
N ASN A 65 4.90 -13.74 -21.08
CA ASN A 65 5.16 -12.80 -22.18
C ASN A 65 5.95 -11.56 -21.72
N ASN A 66 5.94 -11.24 -20.42
CA ASN A 66 6.71 -10.14 -19.84
C ASN A 66 8.10 -10.59 -19.35
N VAL A 67 8.48 -11.85 -19.60
CA VAL A 67 9.85 -12.30 -19.41
C VAL A 67 10.61 -12.06 -20.71
N VAL A 68 11.35 -10.95 -20.74
CA VAL A 68 11.95 -10.40 -21.98
C VAL A 68 13.46 -10.21 -21.82
N LYS A 69 14.18 -10.11 -22.95
CA LYS A 69 15.58 -9.68 -22.93
C LYS A 69 15.67 -8.18 -22.65
N ASN A 70 16.46 -7.80 -21.65
CA ASN A 70 16.80 -6.40 -21.42
C ASN A 70 17.92 -5.93 -22.35
N ARG A 71 18.32 -4.66 -22.22
CA ARG A 71 19.42 -4.05 -23.00
C ARG A 71 20.81 -4.70 -22.82
N PHE A 72 20.96 -5.61 -21.86
CA PHE A 72 22.19 -6.36 -21.57
C PHE A 72 22.10 -7.83 -21.99
N ASP A 73 21.13 -8.16 -22.86
CA ASP A 73 20.84 -9.52 -23.34
C ASP A 73 20.50 -10.53 -22.23
N LYS A 74 20.09 -10.05 -21.05
CA LYS A 74 19.64 -10.90 -19.94
C LYS A 74 18.12 -11.04 -19.96
N MET A 75 17.63 -12.26 -19.78
CA MET A 75 16.20 -12.49 -19.52
C MET A 75 15.85 -11.92 -18.15
N VAL A 76 14.87 -11.03 -18.12
CA VAL A 76 14.35 -10.42 -16.89
C VAL A 76 12.84 -10.44 -16.90
N ASP A 77 12.24 -10.53 -15.72
CA ASP A 77 10.79 -10.51 -15.55
C ASP A 77 10.30 -9.07 -15.36
N ARG A 78 9.67 -8.49 -16.38
CA ARG A 78 9.08 -7.14 -16.43
C ARG A 78 7.61 -7.10 -16.03
N ASN A 79 7.09 -8.16 -15.41
CA ASN A 79 5.72 -8.12 -14.90
C ASN A 79 5.55 -6.99 -13.88
N ARG A 80 4.43 -6.27 -14.02
CA ARG A 80 4.03 -5.24 -13.06
C ARG A 80 3.71 -5.86 -11.70
N ARG A 81 3.85 -5.03 -10.68
CA ARG A 81 3.58 -5.34 -9.28
C ARG A 81 2.33 -4.59 -8.83
N GLY A 82 1.73 -5.07 -7.76
CA GLY A 82 0.57 -4.46 -7.14
C GLY A 82 0.52 -4.72 -5.65
N ILE A 83 -0.47 -4.16 -4.99
CA ILE A 83 -0.62 -4.17 -3.55
C ILE A 83 -1.99 -4.72 -3.15
N ILE A 84 -2.01 -5.48 -2.06
CA ILE A 84 -3.24 -5.89 -1.37
C ILE A 84 -3.06 -5.52 0.10
N VAL A 85 -4.05 -4.84 0.67
CA VAL A 85 -4.08 -4.49 2.09
C VAL A 85 -5.15 -5.32 2.78
N LEU A 86 -4.77 -6.03 3.84
CA LEU A 86 -5.60 -6.97 4.58
C LEU A 86 -5.62 -6.57 6.05
N PHE A 87 -6.80 -6.30 6.59
CA PHE A 87 -6.95 -6.09 8.03
C PHE A 87 -7.02 -7.41 8.76
N LYS A 88 -6.36 -7.46 9.91
CA LYS A 88 -6.45 -8.61 10.80
C LYS A 88 -7.84 -8.68 11.41
N SER A 89 -8.42 -9.88 11.46
CA SER A 89 -9.69 -10.14 12.11
C SER A 89 -9.61 -11.39 12.98
N LYS A 90 -10.63 -11.61 13.82
CA LYS A 90 -10.72 -12.81 14.68
C LYS A 90 -10.71 -14.10 13.87
N ASP A 91 -11.25 -14.06 12.65
CA ASP A 91 -11.42 -15.22 11.78
C ASP A 91 -10.36 -15.28 10.66
N GLY A 92 -9.25 -14.53 10.80
CA GLY A 92 -8.16 -14.49 9.82
C GLY A 92 -7.88 -13.09 9.30
N TYR A 93 -8.12 -12.86 8.01
CA TYR A 93 -7.89 -11.59 7.33
C TYR A 93 -9.12 -11.12 6.56
N ARG A 94 -9.31 -9.81 6.46
CA ARG A 94 -10.34 -9.18 5.62
C ARG A 94 -9.70 -8.21 4.65
N LEU A 95 -10.09 -8.26 3.38
CA LEU A 95 -9.66 -7.30 2.38
C LEU A 95 -10.07 -5.87 2.78
N ALA A 96 -9.09 -4.97 2.86
CA ALA A 96 -9.28 -3.55 3.12
C ALA A 96 -9.19 -2.74 1.83
N ASP A 97 -8.16 -2.98 1.00
CA ASP A 97 -7.97 -2.30 -0.28
C ASP A 97 -7.05 -3.13 -1.19
N LYS A 98 -7.01 -2.82 -2.49
CA LYS A 98 -6.13 -3.47 -3.46
C LYS A 98 -5.92 -2.66 -4.72
N ASN A 99 -4.77 -2.86 -5.34
CA ASN A 99 -4.47 -2.39 -6.68
C ASN A 99 -3.42 -3.29 -7.33
N TYR A 100 -3.79 -4.10 -8.32
CA TYR A 100 -2.99 -5.26 -8.72
C TYR A 100 -1.82 -4.97 -9.68
N ASP A 101 -1.85 -3.87 -10.42
CA ASP A 101 -0.88 -3.57 -11.48
C ASP A 101 -0.35 -2.12 -11.38
N CYS A 102 -0.37 -1.49 -10.19
CA CYS A 102 -0.03 -0.07 -10.05
C CYS A 102 1.46 0.26 -9.98
N PHE A 103 2.32 -0.73 -9.76
CA PHE A 103 3.77 -0.53 -9.66
C PHE A 103 4.51 -1.16 -10.85
N SER A 104 5.56 -0.47 -11.31
CA SER A 104 6.52 -1.02 -12.27
C SER A 104 7.32 -2.19 -11.70
N SER A 105 7.98 -2.98 -12.54
CA SER A 105 8.84 -4.08 -12.08
C SER A 105 10.10 -3.57 -11.38
N GLU A 106 10.62 -4.32 -10.43
CA GLU A 106 11.98 -4.15 -9.89
C GLU A 106 13.08 -4.31 -10.95
N ASN A 107 12.76 -4.96 -12.07
CA ASN A 107 13.70 -5.19 -13.17
C ASN A 107 13.68 -4.09 -14.22
N GLU A 108 12.98 -2.96 -14.01
CA GLU A 108 12.91 -1.88 -14.99
C GLU A 108 14.29 -1.35 -15.42
N ASP A 109 14.35 -0.66 -16.57
CA ASP A 109 15.60 -0.04 -17.01
C ASP A 109 15.73 1.33 -16.36
N GLY A 110 16.72 1.51 -15.50
CA GLY A 110 17.03 2.80 -14.87
C GLY A 110 17.81 3.77 -15.76
N GLY A 111 17.98 3.48 -17.05
CA GLY A 111 18.75 4.31 -17.97
C GLY A 111 20.23 4.31 -17.59
N VAL A 112 20.82 5.47 -17.37
CA VAL A 112 22.25 5.56 -16.97
C VAL A 112 22.48 5.02 -15.55
N TYR A 113 21.43 4.80 -14.77
CA TYR A 113 21.49 4.36 -13.38
C TYR A 113 20.59 3.13 -13.11
N PHE A 114 20.46 2.71 -11.84
CA PHE A 114 19.55 1.63 -11.46
C PHE A 114 18.11 2.15 -11.32
N PRO A 115 17.08 1.33 -11.60
CA PRO A 115 15.69 1.75 -11.40
C PRO A 115 15.39 1.99 -9.92
N PRO A 116 14.53 2.95 -9.55
CA PRO A 116 14.18 3.22 -8.17
C PRO A 116 13.72 1.96 -7.40
N GLU A 117 14.25 1.77 -6.20
CA GLU A 117 13.91 0.67 -5.31
C GLU A 117 12.64 1.01 -4.52
N LEU A 118 11.61 0.19 -4.67
CA LEU A 118 10.35 0.31 -3.95
C LEU A 118 10.44 -0.42 -2.59
N SER A 119 10.02 0.25 -1.52
CA SER A 119 9.81 -0.34 -0.20
C SER A 119 8.55 0.20 0.45
N ILE A 120 7.91 -0.59 1.30
CA ILE A 120 6.76 -0.16 2.10
C ILE A 120 7.13 -0.09 3.57
N ASP A 121 6.73 0.98 4.25
CA ASP A 121 6.83 1.13 5.70
C ASP A 121 5.44 1.40 6.30
N ILE A 122 5.18 0.83 7.47
CA ILE A 122 3.90 0.97 8.18
C ILE A 122 4.18 1.47 9.58
N ARG A 123 3.69 2.68 9.88
CA ARG A 123 3.83 3.30 11.20
C ARG A 123 2.73 4.32 11.45
N ASP A 124 2.35 4.47 12.71
CA ASP A 124 1.37 5.46 13.19
C ASP A 124 -0.01 5.41 12.49
N GLY A 125 -0.43 4.21 12.06
CA GLY A 125 -1.66 3.99 11.27
C GLY A 125 -1.61 4.60 9.87
N LYS A 126 -0.41 4.63 9.27
CA LYS A 126 -0.17 5.13 7.91
C LYS A 126 0.72 4.15 7.17
N MET A 127 0.52 4.09 5.87
CA MET A 127 1.34 3.33 4.94
C MET A 127 2.19 4.29 4.11
N PHE A 128 3.50 4.08 4.11
CA PHE A 128 4.48 4.85 3.36
C PHE A 128 4.99 3.99 2.20
N ILE A 129 4.69 4.40 0.98
CA ILE A 129 5.23 3.79 -0.23
C ILE A 129 6.44 4.63 -0.64
N HIS A 130 7.63 4.10 -0.41
CA HIS A 130 8.91 4.79 -0.60
C HIS A 130 9.65 4.27 -1.83
N TYR A 131 10.21 5.19 -2.60
CA TYR A 131 11.09 4.91 -3.72
C TYR A 131 12.46 5.54 -3.46
N ALA A 132 13.48 4.71 -3.33
CA ALA A 132 14.86 5.14 -3.19
C ALA A 132 15.58 5.09 -4.56
N HIS A 133 16.20 6.20 -4.97
CA HIS A 133 16.92 6.30 -6.25
C HIS A 133 18.38 6.73 -6.04
N GLY A 134 18.97 6.28 -4.92
CA GLY A 134 20.37 6.50 -4.57
C GLY A 134 20.81 7.95 -4.71
N ARG A 135 21.82 8.21 -5.56
CA ARG A 135 22.40 9.54 -5.79
C ARG A 135 21.45 10.58 -6.38
N TYR A 136 20.28 10.15 -6.87
CA TYR A 136 19.25 11.04 -7.41
C TYR A 136 18.17 11.40 -6.39
N GLY A 137 18.21 10.80 -5.20
CA GLY A 137 17.32 11.10 -4.09
C GLY A 137 16.21 10.07 -3.94
N TYR A 138 15.01 10.51 -3.57
CA TYR A 138 13.88 9.63 -3.24
C TYR A 138 12.53 10.33 -3.36
N TRP A 139 11.45 9.56 -3.32
CA TRP A 139 10.11 10.08 -3.05
C TRP A 139 9.27 9.07 -2.26
N THR A 140 8.28 9.59 -1.54
CA THR A 140 7.43 8.81 -0.65
C THR A 140 5.99 9.27 -0.76
N TYR A 141 5.07 8.34 -0.91
CA TYR A 141 3.63 8.57 -0.82
C TYR A 141 3.13 8.10 0.53
N THR A 142 2.38 8.96 1.23
CA THR A 142 1.79 8.62 2.54
C THR A 142 0.30 8.40 2.38
N PHE A 143 -0.16 7.18 2.63
CA PHE A 143 -1.56 6.79 2.64
C PHE A 143 -2.08 6.59 4.06
N ARG A 144 -3.36 6.90 4.26
CA ARG A 144 -4.09 6.61 5.49
C ARG A 144 -5.43 5.98 5.16
N TYR A 145 -5.82 4.98 5.94
CA TYR A 145 -7.16 4.41 5.84
C TYR A 145 -8.20 5.38 6.43
N GLN A 146 -9.14 5.83 5.60
CA GLN A 146 -10.24 6.70 5.98
C GLN A 146 -11.35 6.59 4.94
N ASN A 147 -12.60 6.83 5.35
CA ASN A 147 -13.76 6.73 4.45
C ASN A 147 -13.80 5.39 3.68
N GLU A 148 -13.42 4.29 4.34
CA GLU A 148 -13.35 2.95 3.74
C GLU A 148 -12.35 2.79 2.58
N ASN A 149 -11.38 3.69 2.44
CA ASN A 149 -10.35 3.63 1.38
C ASN A 149 -8.97 3.99 1.95
N PHE A 150 -7.88 3.57 1.30
CA PHE A 150 -6.57 4.19 1.52
C PHE A 150 -6.46 5.45 0.67
N GLU A 151 -6.50 6.61 1.32
CA GLU A 151 -6.41 7.91 0.66
C GLU A 151 -5.00 8.50 0.82
N LEU A 152 -4.48 9.09 -0.27
CA LEU A 152 -3.18 9.76 -0.31
C LEU A 152 -3.25 11.07 0.47
N ILE A 153 -2.58 11.13 1.63
CA ILE A 153 -2.60 12.29 2.52
C ILE A 153 -1.32 13.12 2.46
N GLY A 154 -0.22 12.57 1.94
CA GLY A 154 1.03 13.30 1.78
C GLY A 154 1.96 12.76 0.70
N PHE A 155 2.87 13.61 0.26
CA PHE A 155 3.95 13.29 -0.67
C PHE A 155 5.21 14.04 -0.26
N ASP A 156 6.33 13.34 -0.13
CA ASP A 156 7.62 13.91 0.22
C ASP A 156 8.67 13.43 -0.78
N ALA A 157 9.50 14.32 -1.30
CA ALA A 157 10.52 13.99 -2.28
C ALA A 157 11.79 14.81 -2.09
N SER A 158 12.92 14.19 -2.42
CA SER A 158 14.24 14.79 -2.43
C SER A 158 14.90 14.51 -3.78
N SER A 159 15.36 15.56 -4.45
CA SER A 159 16.12 15.48 -5.70
C SER A 159 17.57 15.79 -5.42
N ASN A 160 18.44 14.83 -5.71
CA ASN A 160 19.84 14.89 -5.31
C ASN A 160 20.78 14.86 -6.51
N ARG A 161 21.98 15.42 -6.32
CA ARG A 161 23.13 15.25 -7.20
C ARG A 161 24.27 14.68 -6.37
N GLY A 162 24.28 13.36 -6.20
CA GLY A 162 25.23 12.73 -5.29
C GLY A 162 24.88 13.06 -3.84
N PRO A 163 25.81 13.58 -3.03
CA PRO A 163 25.54 13.94 -1.65
C PRO A 163 24.74 15.25 -1.53
N ILE A 164 24.65 16.03 -2.61
CA ILE A 164 24.03 17.36 -2.59
C ILE A 164 22.52 17.23 -2.78
N ILE A 165 21.74 17.72 -1.82
CA ILE A 165 20.31 17.89 -2.00
C ILE A 165 20.09 19.17 -2.83
N THR A 166 19.48 19.02 -4.00
CA THR A 166 19.21 20.15 -4.90
C THR A 166 17.84 20.75 -4.67
N LYS A 167 16.85 19.90 -4.35
CA LYS A 167 15.48 20.31 -4.12
C LYS A 167 14.76 19.31 -3.22
N GLU A 168 13.96 19.82 -2.29
CA GLU A 168 13.00 19.02 -1.55
C GLU A 168 11.58 19.53 -1.81
N THR A 169 10.63 18.61 -1.83
CA THR A 169 9.20 18.91 -1.96
C THR A 169 8.45 18.15 -0.90
N SER A 170 7.58 18.82 -0.15
CA SER A 170 6.67 18.19 0.81
C SER A 170 5.25 18.72 0.57
N ILE A 171 4.30 17.82 0.42
CA ILE A 171 2.90 18.11 0.14
C ILE A 171 2.05 17.45 1.22
N ASN A 172 1.22 18.25 1.88
CA ASN A 172 0.16 17.77 2.74
C ASN A 172 -1.18 18.00 2.05
N PHE A 173 -1.76 16.94 1.49
CA PHE A 173 -3.01 17.03 0.72
C PHE A 173 -4.21 17.38 1.61
N VAL A 174 -4.20 16.95 2.88
CA VAL A 174 -5.27 17.28 3.84
C VAL A 174 -5.27 18.77 4.17
N ALA A 175 -4.08 19.32 4.44
CA ALA A 175 -3.91 20.75 4.73
C ALA A 175 -3.90 21.63 3.47
N LYS A 176 -3.86 21.01 2.28
CA LYS A 176 -3.71 21.65 0.98
C LYS A 176 -2.51 22.58 0.91
N LYS A 177 -1.37 22.15 1.48
CA LYS A 177 -0.13 22.93 1.52
C LYS A 177 1.01 22.18 0.85
N LYS A 178 1.82 22.92 0.09
CA LYS A 178 3.08 22.47 -0.50
C LYS A 178 4.21 23.37 0.00
N LEU A 179 5.28 22.73 0.47
CA LEU A 179 6.57 23.33 0.71
C LEU A 179 7.54 22.86 -0.36
N THR A 180 8.26 23.80 -0.95
CA THR A 180 9.40 23.52 -1.82
C THR A 180 10.63 24.18 -1.22
N LYS A 181 11.73 23.43 -1.12
CA LYS A 181 13.04 23.93 -0.71
C LYS A 181 14.01 23.77 -1.86
N GLU A 182 14.62 24.86 -2.31
CA GLU A 182 15.60 24.83 -3.40
C GLU A 182 16.95 25.27 -2.87
N ASN A 183 17.99 24.47 -3.13
CA ASN A 183 19.35 24.78 -2.70
C ASN A 183 19.88 25.97 -3.52
N THR A 184 20.32 27.02 -2.84
CA THR A 184 20.88 28.25 -3.44
C THR A 184 22.41 28.31 -3.33
N ASN A 185 23.05 27.36 -2.63
CA ASN A 185 24.50 27.23 -2.62
C ASN A 185 24.96 26.44 -3.86
N GLU A 186 25.36 27.16 -4.91
CA GLU A 186 25.84 26.57 -6.17
C GLU A 186 27.13 25.74 -6.02
N ASN A 187 27.91 26.03 -4.97
CA ASN A 187 29.18 25.37 -4.67
C ASN A 187 29.05 24.28 -3.60
N ALA A 188 27.83 23.87 -3.25
CA ALA A 188 27.61 22.85 -2.23
C ALA A 188 28.36 21.55 -2.58
N GLU A 189 29.03 20.97 -1.58
CA GLU A 189 29.71 19.67 -1.67
C GLU A 189 28.96 18.58 -0.89
N GLY A 190 27.92 18.96 -0.15
CA GLY A 190 27.06 18.08 0.63
C GLY A 190 27.15 18.40 2.12
N GLY A 191 26.01 18.63 2.76
CA GLY A 191 25.92 19.06 4.17
C GLY A 191 26.06 20.57 4.39
N ASP A 192 26.40 21.33 3.35
CA ASP A 192 26.52 22.79 3.34
C ASP A 192 25.44 23.48 2.46
N GLU A 193 24.36 22.76 2.15
CA GLU A 193 23.23 23.29 1.39
C GLU A 193 22.52 24.42 2.13
N ILE A 194 22.14 25.46 1.39
CA ILE A 194 21.36 26.58 1.90
C ILE A 194 20.04 26.60 1.14
N PHE A 195 18.93 26.44 1.84
CA PHE A 195 17.63 26.33 1.20
C PHE A 195 16.85 27.63 1.20
N LYS A 196 16.32 28.00 0.04
CA LYS A 196 15.22 28.94 -0.09
C LYS A 196 13.90 28.17 -0.02
N GLU A 197 13.07 28.51 0.95
CA GLU A 197 11.75 27.91 1.11
C GLU A 197 10.66 28.69 0.34
N THR A 198 9.75 27.97 -0.29
CA THR A 198 8.55 28.52 -0.93
C THR A 198 7.34 27.72 -0.51
N TRP A 199 6.32 28.41 0.00
CA TRP A 199 5.05 27.83 0.43
C TRP A 199 3.95 28.19 -0.55
N ASN A 200 3.15 27.20 -0.96
CA ASN A 200 1.97 27.40 -1.79
C ASN A 200 0.78 26.61 -1.25
N THR A 201 -0.42 27.12 -1.50
CA THR A 201 -1.66 26.37 -1.33
C THR A 201 -1.92 25.58 -2.62
N ILE A 202 -2.34 24.33 -2.51
CA ILE A 202 -2.68 23.48 -3.66
C ILE A 202 -4.19 23.35 -3.81
N GLU A 203 -4.66 23.20 -5.04
CA GLU A 203 -6.07 22.98 -5.34
C GLU A 203 -6.33 21.51 -5.62
N ILE A 204 -7.07 20.86 -4.72
CA ILE A 204 -7.57 19.50 -4.89
C ILE A 204 -9.03 19.43 -4.45
N GLU A 205 -9.83 18.69 -5.21
CA GLU A 205 -11.24 18.43 -4.89
C GLU A 205 -11.39 17.25 -3.93
N LYS A 206 -10.66 16.16 -4.19
CA LYS A 206 -10.67 14.93 -3.39
C LYS A 206 -9.26 14.36 -3.25
N LEU A 207 -9.05 13.56 -2.20
CA LEU A 207 -7.83 12.79 -2.04
C LEU A 207 -7.83 11.60 -3.01
N LEU A 208 -6.68 11.35 -3.63
CA LEU A 208 -6.50 10.22 -4.53
C LEU A 208 -6.53 8.92 -3.73
N LYS A 209 -7.28 7.94 -4.22
CA LYS A 209 -7.38 6.61 -3.57
C LYS A 209 -6.35 5.66 -4.14
N LEU A 210 -5.79 4.79 -3.30
CA LEU A 210 -4.84 3.77 -3.72
C LEU A 210 -5.36 2.92 -4.88
N SER A 211 -6.63 2.49 -4.81
CA SER A 211 -7.31 1.70 -5.83
C SER A 211 -7.59 2.45 -7.15
N GLU A 212 -7.53 3.78 -7.16
CA GLU A 212 -7.74 4.60 -8.36
C GLU A 212 -6.44 4.88 -9.13
N ILE A 213 -5.27 4.56 -8.56
CA ILE A 213 -3.96 4.82 -9.18
C ILE A 213 -3.70 3.81 -10.29
N LYS A 214 -3.60 4.28 -11.54
CA LYS A 214 -3.26 3.40 -12.67
C LYS A 214 -1.78 3.03 -12.69
N ASP A 215 -0.94 4.03 -12.51
CA ASP A 215 0.50 3.89 -12.51
C ASP A 215 1.11 4.91 -11.55
N PHE A 216 1.94 4.45 -10.60
CA PHE A 216 2.65 5.34 -9.69
C PHE A 216 3.67 6.23 -10.42
N ASP A 217 4.23 5.76 -11.54
CA ASP A 217 5.23 6.49 -12.32
C ASP A 217 4.63 7.73 -13.02
N GLU A 218 3.32 7.75 -13.23
CA GLU A 218 2.60 8.82 -13.95
C GLU A 218 1.91 9.83 -13.03
N LEU A 219 2.06 9.70 -11.71
CA LEU A 219 1.32 10.52 -10.74
C LEU A 219 1.67 12.02 -10.77
N GLY A 220 2.84 12.41 -11.29
CA GLY A 220 3.16 13.81 -11.57
C GLY A 220 3.09 14.76 -10.37
N MET A 221 3.39 14.28 -9.16
CA MET A 221 3.17 15.00 -7.89
C MET A 221 3.89 16.36 -7.80
N TYR A 222 4.93 16.58 -8.60
CA TYR A 222 5.66 17.85 -8.63
C TYR A 222 4.84 19.03 -9.19
N HIS A 223 3.75 18.77 -9.90
CA HIS A 223 2.93 19.78 -10.58
C HIS A 223 1.83 20.43 -9.72
N TYR A 224 1.58 19.93 -8.51
CA TYR A 224 0.65 20.55 -7.56
C TYR A 224 1.09 21.93 -7.08
#